data_AF-A0A919DTT6-F1
#
_entry.id   AF-A0A919DTT6-F1
#
_cell.length_a   1.000
_cell.length_b   1.000
_cell.length_c   1.000
_cell.angle_alpha   90.00
_cell.angle_beta   90.00
_cell.angle_gamma   90.00
#
_symmetry.space_group_name_H-M   'P 1'
#
loop_
_entity.id
_entity.type
_entity.pdbx_description
1 polymer ?
#
loop_
_entity_poly.entity_id
_entity_poly.type
_entity_poly.pdbx_seq_one_letter_code
_entity_poly.pdbx_strand_id
1 'polypeptide(L)'
;MTGAVFRETAADPRTQAVPLSHLSLEIGHLYLEDFEAGPAQLRRHFAQVRPWAEAARATAAAGPDGRRPRISTCFLVDDYFTRFSSPAELVPMLLAEADRAGLVIDYLARESSCAVTGGTPVAEAVAGRIVESPPPGSYGPRPPAAETGWLANGERSPVARAPQAMQRAAAWQPPAETAARRHSVFLDAELWSEDPGGRRLWSCPFLAAVWQLARLGLLRAAGEPVLVPRAHTGGPFPDDWDDLPALIRLNPRADPFAAYRTCSVLPSRFLPVEHAVRVILDQTEVDRAALDQVADRSARERTPVPASVADRISYVFYAGP
;
A
#
# COMPACT_ATOMS: atom_id res chain seq x y z
N MET A 1 -31.06 -39.45 9.53
CA MET A 1 -31.56 -38.47 8.55
C MET A 1 -30.51 -37.39 8.37
N THR A 2 -29.63 -37.56 7.38
CA THR A 2 -28.71 -36.50 6.91
C THR A 2 -29.44 -35.75 5.82
N GLY A 3 -30.07 -34.62 6.17
CA GLY A 3 -30.76 -33.77 5.21
C GLY A 3 -29.75 -33.23 4.20
N ALA A 4 -30.00 -33.48 2.92
CA ALA A 4 -29.24 -32.87 1.84
C ALA A 4 -29.47 -31.35 1.90
N VAL A 5 -28.43 -30.59 2.25
CA VAL A 5 -28.45 -29.14 2.18
C VAL A 5 -28.34 -28.76 0.71
N PHE A 6 -29.41 -28.20 0.15
CA PHE A 6 -29.36 -27.55 -1.16
C PHE A 6 -28.39 -26.37 -1.08
N ARG A 7 -27.36 -26.36 -1.93
CA ARG A 7 -26.37 -25.29 -2.02
C ARG A 7 -26.35 -24.83 -3.48
N GLU A 8 -26.82 -23.60 -3.72
CA GLU A 8 -26.85 -23.03 -5.06
C GLU A 8 -25.44 -22.60 -5.47
N THR A 9 -24.85 -23.29 -6.45
CA THR A 9 -23.46 -23.06 -6.91
C THR A 9 -23.23 -21.65 -7.47
N ALA A 10 -24.29 -20.92 -7.83
CA ALA A 10 -24.25 -19.53 -8.27
C ALA A 10 -24.14 -18.51 -7.11
N ALA A 11 -24.39 -18.94 -5.87
CA ALA A 11 -24.36 -18.12 -4.67
C ALA A 11 -23.06 -18.24 -3.85
N ASP A 12 -22.05 -18.97 -4.35
CA ASP A 12 -20.73 -18.99 -3.73
C ASP A 12 -19.95 -17.76 -4.24
N PRO A 13 -19.61 -16.79 -3.37
CA PRO A 13 -18.86 -15.62 -3.80
C PRO A 13 -17.50 -16.07 -4.35
N ARG A 14 -17.26 -15.84 -5.64
CA ARG A 14 -15.99 -16.18 -6.28
C ARG A 14 -15.08 -14.96 -6.28
N THR A 15 -13.93 -15.08 -5.64
CA THR A 15 -12.86 -14.07 -5.75
C THR A 15 -12.42 -13.96 -7.20
N GLN A 16 -12.64 -12.81 -7.82
CA GLN A 16 -12.25 -12.56 -9.20
C GLN A 16 -10.73 -12.42 -9.32
N ALA A 17 -10.20 -12.98 -10.41
CA ALA A 17 -8.79 -12.88 -10.75
C ALA A 17 -8.47 -11.55 -11.45
N VAL A 18 -7.32 -10.97 -11.12
CA VAL A 18 -6.78 -9.77 -11.78
C VAL A 18 -5.61 -10.13 -12.70
N PRO A 19 -5.35 -9.39 -13.78
CA PRO A 19 -4.14 -9.57 -14.58
C PRO A 19 -2.90 -9.15 -13.76
N LEU A 20 -1.78 -9.88 -13.92
CA LEU A 20 -0.57 -9.66 -13.13
C LEU A 20 0.68 -9.43 -13.99
N SER A 21 1.44 -8.41 -13.60
CA SER A 21 2.83 -8.15 -14.00
C SER A 21 3.81 -8.86 -13.07
N HIS A 22 5.10 -8.85 -13.43
CA HIS A 22 6.15 -9.34 -12.54
C HIS A 22 6.51 -8.27 -11.50
N LEU A 23 6.49 -7.00 -11.90
CA LEU A 23 6.77 -5.85 -11.05
C LEU A 23 5.79 -4.70 -11.31
N SER A 24 5.25 -4.13 -10.24
CA SER A 24 4.62 -2.82 -10.23
C SER A 24 5.64 -1.84 -9.65
N LEU A 25 6.10 -0.85 -10.41
CA LEU A 25 7.13 0.11 -10.02
C LEU A 25 6.52 1.49 -9.76
N GLU A 26 6.61 1.98 -8.54
CA GLU A 26 6.17 3.32 -8.17
C GLU A 26 7.36 4.27 -8.22
N ILE A 27 7.22 5.33 -9.01
CA ILE A 27 8.25 6.34 -9.25
C ILE A 27 7.90 7.71 -8.64
N GLY A 28 6.82 7.74 -7.86
CA GLY A 28 6.45 8.90 -7.09
C GLY A 28 5.23 8.64 -6.22
N HIS A 29 5.42 8.97 -4.95
CA HIS A 29 4.41 9.22 -3.93
C HIS A 29 4.85 10.54 -3.32
N LEU A 30 4.35 11.64 -3.88
CA LEU A 30 4.76 12.99 -3.51
C LEU A 30 3.72 13.58 -2.58
N TYR A 31 4.20 14.23 -1.51
CA TYR A 31 3.34 15.07 -0.70
C TYR A 31 3.21 16.44 -1.36
N LEU A 32 2.22 17.21 -0.89
CA LEU A 32 1.96 18.56 -1.35
C LEU A 32 3.21 19.45 -1.39
N GLU A 33 4.08 19.37 -0.37
CA GLU A 33 5.25 20.25 -0.25
C GLU A 33 6.23 20.05 -1.42
N ASP A 34 6.16 18.90 -2.10
CA ASP A 34 6.95 18.63 -3.30
C ASP A 34 6.37 19.31 -4.55
N PHE A 35 5.09 19.69 -4.56
CA PHE A 35 4.43 20.36 -5.67
C PHE A 35 4.41 21.89 -5.54
N GLU A 36 4.42 22.44 -4.32
CA GLU A 36 4.43 23.88 -4.07
C GLU A 36 5.65 24.59 -4.69
N ALA A 37 6.76 23.87 -4.84
CA ALA A 37 7.98 24.36 -5.51
C ALA A 37 7.92 24.33 -7.05
N GLY A 38 6.79 23.90 -7.63
CA GLY A 38 6.48 23.96 -9.05
C GLY A 38 7.22 22.93 -9.94
N PRO A 39 7.13 23.07 -11.28
CA PRO A 39 7.66 22.09 -12.25
C PRO A 39 9.16 21.78 -12.08
N ALA A 40 9.95 22.74 -11.60
CA ALA A 40 11.38 22.57 -11.39
C ALA A 40 11.70 21.53 -10.30
N GLN A 41 10.85 21.43 -9.27
CA GLN A 41 10.99 20.42 -8.23
C GLN A 41 10.63 19.03 -8.75
N LEU A 42 9.54 18.89 -9.50
CA LEU A 42 9.18 17.63 -10.17
C LEU A 42 10.29 17.13 -11.09
N ARG A 43 10.92 18.04 -11.84
CA ARG A 43 12.07 17.70 -12.68
C ARG A 43 13.24 17.14 -11.87
N ARG A 44 13.59 17.78 -10.75
CA ARG A 44 14.67 17.30 -9.86
C ARG A 44 14.33 15.94 -9.27
N HIS A 45 13.09 15.77 -8.81
CA HIS A 45 12.58 14.49 -8.31
C HIS A 45 12.74 13.38 -9.35
N PHE A 46 12.20 13.56 -10.55
CA PHE A 46 12.29 12.53 -11.58
C PHE A 46 13.71 12.24 -12.04
N ALA A 47 14.59 13.27 -12.08
CA ALA A 47 16.01 13.06 -12.35
C ALA A 47 16.71 12.20 -11.28
N GLN A 48 16.35 12.36 -10.01
CA GLN A 48 16.87 11.54 -8.91
C GLN A 48 16.28 10.12 -8.91
N VAL A 49 14.99 9.99 -9.25
CA VAL A 49 14.29 8.70 -9.29
C VAL A 49 14.75 7.83 -10.46
N ARG A 50 15.03 8.43 -11.62
CA ARG A 50 15.36 7.71 -12.86
C ARG A 50 16.41 6.60 -12.70
N PRO A 51 17.62 6.84 -12.17
CA PRO A 51 18.63 5.78 -12.07
C PRO A 51 18.15 4.59 -11.21
N TRP A 52 17.35 4.84 -10.19
CA TRP A 52 16.79 3.80 -9.33
C TRP A 52 15.65 3.05 -9.99
N ALA A 53 14.80 3.74 -10.76
CA ALA A 53 13.77 3.10 -11.57
C ALA A 53 14.39 2.19 -12.64
N GLU A 54 15.47 2.63 -13.29
CA GLU A 54 16.24 1.80 -14.24
C GLU A 54 16.87 0.58 -13.55
N ALA A 55 17.46 0.76 -12.35
CA ALA A 55 18.00 -0.33 -11.56
C ALA A 55 16.93 -1.37 -11.17
N ALA A 56 15.76 -0.93 -10.69
CA ALA A 56 14.66 -1.82 -10.35
C ALA A 56 14.16 -2.63 -11.57
N ARG A 57 14.08 -2.01 -12.75
CA ARG A 57 13.74 -2.71 -14.00
C ARG A 57 14.81 -3.73 -14.38
N ALA A 58 16.09 -3.38 -14.25
CA ALA A 58 17.20 -4.30 -14.53
C ALA A 58 17.19 -5.51 -13.58
N THR A 59 16.93 -5.30 -12.29
CA THR A 59 16.78 -6.39 -11.31
C THR A 59 15.62 -7.31 -11.66
N ALA A 60 14.47 -6.78 -12.07
CA ALA A 60 13.33 -7.59 -12.52
C ALA A 60 13.64 -8.36 -13.82
N ALA A 61 14.46 -7.81 -14.71
CA ALA A 61 14.86 -8.44 -15.97
C ALA A 61 15.92 -9.56 -15.78
N ALA A 62 16.70 -9.53 -14.69
CA ALA A 62 17.70 -10.55 -14.38
C ALA A 62 17.10 -11.89 -13.87
N GLY A 63 15.79 -12.08 -14.01
CA GLY A 63 15.10 -13.29 -13.57
C GLY A 63 15.55 -14.59 -14.30
N PRO A 64 15.29 -15.76 -13.70
CA PRO A 64 15.93 -17.03 -14.04
C PRO A 64 15.69 -17.55 -15.47
N ASP A 65 14.64 -17.08 -16.16
CA ASP A 65 14.21 -17.65 -17.45
C ASP A 65 14.51 -16.76 -18.66
N GLY A 66 15.20 -15.61 -18.49
CA GLY A 66 15.58 -14.71 -19.60
C GLY A 66 14.40 -14.11 -20.39
N ARG A 67 13.16 -14.31 -19.94
CA ARG A 67 11.95 -13.72 -20.54
C ARG A 67 11.87 -12.24 -20.17
N ARG A 68 11.41 -11.41 -21.11
CA ARG A 68 11.13 -10.00 -20.84
C ARG A 68 10.10 -9.89 -19.72
N PRO A 69 10.42 -9.27 -18.57
CA PRO A 69 9.47 -9.10 -17.49
C PRO A 69 8.38 -8.11 -17.92
N ARG A 70 7.14 -8.44 -17.54
CA ARG A 70 6.03 -7.48 -17.52
C ARG A 70 6.22 -6.52 -16.36
N ILE A 71 6.36 -5.23 -16.64
CA ILE A 71 6.60 -4.19 -15.63
C ILE A 71 5.68 -3.01 -15.91
N SER A 72 4.84 -2.67 -14.94
CA SER A 72 4.03 -1.45 -14.97
C SER A 72 4.66 -0.36 -14.10
N THR A 73 4.45 0.89 -14.49
CA THR A 73 4.96 2.06 -13.77
C THR A 73 3.80 2.90 -13.26
N CYS A 74 3.75 3.19 -11.97
CA CYS A 74 2.68 3.98 -11.37
C CYS A 74 3.19 5.22 -10.64
N PHE A 75 2.27 6.17 -10.48
CA PHE A 75 2.42 7.35 -9.66
C PHE A 75 1.15 7.50 -8.80
N LEU A 76 1.30 7.68 -7.50
CA LEU A 76 0.21 7.98 -6.57
C LEU A 76 0.22 9.47 -6.23
N VAL A 77 -0.91 10.13 -6.44
CA VAL A 77 -1.10 11.53 -6.01
C VAL A 77 -1.87 11.54 -4.70
N ASP A 78 -1.32 12.24 -3.71
CA ASP A 78 -2.04 12.57 -2.49
C ASP A 78 -3.09 13.65 -2.77
N ASP A 79 -4.34 13.21 -2.92
CA ASP A 79 -5.53 14.06 -2.96
C ASP A 79 -6.44 13.84 -1.73
N TYR A 80 -5.93 13.10 -0.73
CA TYR A 80 -6.65 12.74 0.48
C TYR A 80 -6.41 13.78 1.58
N PHE A 81 -5.15 14.15 1.82
CA PHE A 81 -4.81 15.11 2.85
C PHE A 81 -4.91 16.55 2.34
N THR A 82 -4.58 16.81 1.07
CA THR A 82 -4.70 18.15 0.48
C THR A 82 -5.09 18.12 -1.01
N ARG A 83 -5.90 19.10 -1.44
CA ARG A 83 -6.24 19.36 -2.85
C ARG A 83 -5.86 20.79 -3.22
N PHE A 84 -4.63 21.02 -3.68
CA PHE A 84 -4.09 22.38 -3.90
C PHE A 84 -4.25 22.91 -5.34
N SER A 85 -4.46 22.03 -6.31
CA SER A 85 -4.66 22.33 -7.74
C SER A 85 -5.59 21.27 -8.35
N SER A 86 -6.11 21.50 -9.55
CA SER A 86 -6.96 20.55 -10.25
C SER A 86 -6.16 19.45 -10.96
N PRO A 87 -6.75 18.28 -11.23
CA PRO A 87 -6.14 17.29 -12.10
C PRO A 87 -5.80 17.84 -13.51
N ALA A 88 -6.64 18.75 -14.03
CA ALA A 88 -6.44 19.45 -15.30
C ALA A 88 -5.10 20.21 -15.38
N GLU A 89 -4.65 20.79 -14.27
CA GLU A 89 -3.38 21.52 -14.19
C GLU A 89 -2.22 20.59 -13.79
N LEU A 90 -2.42 19.78 -12.75
CA LEU A 90 -1.35 19.00 -12.13
C LEU A 90 -0.87 17.84 -12.99
N VAL A 91 -1.81 17.05 -13.53
CA VAL A 91 -1.49 15.79 -14.21
C VAL A 91 -0.69 16.03 -15.49
N PRO A 92 -1.06 16.97 -16.39
CA PRO A 92 -0.25 17.26 -17.57
C PRO A 92 1.17 17.73 -17.22
N MET A 93 1.33 18.57 -16.20
CA MET A 93 2.64 19.04 -15.75
C MET A 93 3.51 17.86 -15.27
N LEU A 94 2.94 17.00 -14.44
CA LEU A 94 3.60 15.82 -13.91
C LEU A 94 4.04 14.86 -15.01
N LEU A 95 3.16 14.57 -15.98
CA LEU A 95 3.48 13.70 -17.11
C LEU A 95 4.56 14.30 -18.01
N ALA A 96 4.53 15.61 -18.25
CA ALA A 96 5.53 16.29 -19.06
C ALA A 96 6.92 16.26 -18.38
N GLU A 97 7.01 16.46 -17.08
CA GLU A 97 8.30 16.42 -16.36
C GLU A 97 8.83 14.99 -16.19
N ALA A 98 7.96 13.98 -16.05
CA ALA A 98 8.36 12.58 -16.10
C ALA A 98 8.94 12.20 -17.47
N ASP A 99 8.26 12.60 -18.56
CA ASP A 99 8.72 12.35 -19.94
C ASP A 99 10.06 13.02 -20.22
N ARG A 100 10.26 14.28 -19.78
CA ARG A 100 11.54 14.99 -19.87
C ARG A 100 12.68 14.25 -19.15
N ALA A 101 12.38 13.53 -18.08
CA ALA A 101 13.36 12.70 -17.37
C ALA A 101 13.54 11.31 -18.00
N GLY A 102 12.81 10.98 -19.07
CA GLY A 102 12.82 9.65 -19.70
C GLY A 102 12.05 8.59 -18.92
N LEU A 103 11.11 9.00 -18.06
CA LEU A 103 10.25 8.13 -17.29
C LEU A 103 8.84 8.09 -17.88
N VAL A 104 8.30 6.89 -18.06
CA VAL A 104 6.92 6.67 -18.47
C VAL A 104 6.09 6.35 -17.24
N ILE A 105 4.96 7.05 -17.07
CA ILE A 105 3.94 6.70 -16.08
C ILE A 105 2.82 5.96 -16.81
N ASP A 106 2.68 4.68 -16.53
CA ASP A 106 1.65 3.84 -17.13
C ASP A 106 0.29 4.01 -16.43
N TYR A 107 0.33 4.25 -15.11
CA TYR A 107 -0.84 4.37 -14.25
C TYR A 107 -0.74 5.55 -13.29
N LEU A 108 -1.84 6.29 -13.15
CA LEU A 108 -2.02 7.34 -12.14
C LEU A 108 -3.10 6.91 -11.16
N ALA A 109 -2.80 6.98 -9.86
CA ALA A 109 -3.73 6.65 -8.79
C ALA A 109 -3.98 7.86 -7.88
N ARG A 110 -5.15 7.89 -7.25
CA ARG A 110 -5.53 8.84 -6.21
C ARG A 110 -5.41 8.20 -4.83
N GLU A 111 -4.75 8.85 -3.87
CA GLU A 111 -4.65 8.34 -2.51
C GLU A 111 -6.02 8.23 -1.83
N SER A 112 -6.91 9.19 -2.07
CA SER A 112 -8.29 9.16 -1.53
C SER A 112 -9.07 7.92 -1.94
N SER A 113 -8.70 7.30 -3.07
CA SER A 113 -9.33 6.07 -3.53
C SER A 113 -8.94 4.84 -2.71
N CYS A 114 -7.83 4.90 -1.98
CA CYS A 114 -7.48 3.89 -0.97
C CYS A 114 -8.39 4.00 0.26
N ALA A 115 -8.99 5.17 0.53
CA ALA A 115 -10.00 5.34 1.55
C ALA A 115 -11.38 4.85 1.06
N VAL A 116 -11.84 5.38 -0.09
CA VAL A 116 -13.16 5.08 -0.66
C VAL A 116 -13.08 5.02 -2.19
N THR A 117 -13.63 3.97 -2.80
CA THR A 117 -13.71 3.85 -4.27
C THR A 117 -15.12 3.45 -4.70
N GLY A 118 -15.77 4.27 -5.53
CA GLY A 118 -17.09 3.95 -6.08
C GLY A 118 -18.16 3.70 -5.01
N GLY A 119 -18.06 4.38 -3.86
CA GLY A 119 -18.93 4.18 -2.70
C GLY A 119 -18.50 3.04 -1.76
N THR A 120 -17.53 2.21 -2.16
CA THR A 120 -16.98 1.14 -1.30
C THR A 120 -15.99 1.75 -0.29
N PRO A 121 -16.19 1.57 1.04
CA PRO A 121 -15.25 2.04 2.06
C PRO A 121 -14.04 1.10 2.16
N VAL A 122 -13.09 1.29 1.26
CA VAL A 122 -11.94 0.38 1.05
C VAL A 122 -11.07 0.27 2.30
N ALA A 123 -10.67 1.41 2.87
CA ALA A 123 -9.83 1.46 4.05
C ALA A 123 -10.50 0.79 5.26
N GLU A 124 -11.80 1.03 5.46
CA GLU A 124 -12.57 0.38 6.54
C GLU A 124 -12.59 -1.16 6.36
N ALA A 125 -12.80 -1.63 5.14
CA ALA A 125 -12.81 -3.06 4.84
C ALA A 125 -11.44 -3.72 5.08
N VAL A 126 -10.34 -2.99 4.88
CA VAL A 126 -8.98 -3.46 5.21
C VAL A 126 -8.73 -3.40 6.72
N ALA A 127 -9.21 -2.35 7.39
CA ALA A 127 -9.06 -2.18 8.84
C ALA A 127 -9.75 -3.32 9.60
N GLY A 128 -10.92 -3.76 9.13
CA GLY A 128 -11.64 -4.91 9.68
C GLY A 128 -10.93 -6.26 9.48
N ARG A 129 -9.82 -6.32 8.74
CA ARG A 129 -8.99 -7.52 8.54
C ARG A 129 -7.66 -7.45 9.29
N ILE A 130 -7.44 -6.42 10.09
CA ILE A 130 -6.25 -6.34 10.93
C ILE A 130 -6.32 -7.41 12.01
N VAL A 131 -5.26 -8.21 12.08
CA VAL A 131 -5.03 -9.24 13.08
C VAL A 131 -3.89 -8.77 13.97
N GLU A 132 -4.23 -8.42 15.21
CA GLU A 132 -3.23 -8.03 16.20
C GLU A 132 -2.28 -9.18 16.51
N SER A 133 -1.02 -8.84 16.80
CA SER A 133 0.05 -9.78 17.12
C SER A 133 0.41 -9.69 18.61
N PRO A 134 -0.47 -10.15 19.53
CA PRO A 134 -0.17 -10.12 20.95
C PRO A 134 1.01 -11.05 21.25
N PRO A 135 1.83 -10.74 22.28
CA PRO A 135 2.86 -11.66 22.74
C PRO A 135 2.26 -13.04 23.05
N PRO A 136 2.97 -14.15 22.74
CA PRO A 136 2.48 -15.50 23.02
C PRO A 136 2.07 -15.67 24.50
N GLY A 137 0.84 -16.13 24.73
CA GLY A 137 0.30 -16.33 26.08
C GLY A 137 -0.24 -15.07 26.77
N SER A 138 -0.29 -13.93 26.07
CA SER A 138 -0.93 -12.69 26.54
C SER A 138 -2.33 -12.53 25.94
N TYR A 139 -3.24 -11.91 26.69
CA TYR A 139 -4.54 -11.46 26.17
C TYR A 139 -4.50 -10.01 25.66
N GLY A 140 -3.30 -9.41 25.57
CA GLY A 140 -3.10 -8.02 25.20
C GLY A 140 -3.49 -7.05 26.33
N PRO A 141 -2.56 -6.25 26.89
CA PRO A 141 -2.92 -5.22 27.87
C PRO A 141 -3.53 -3.96 27.23
N ARG A 142 -3.70 -3.95 25.91
CA ARG A 142 -4.12 -2.79 25.12
C ARG A 142 -5.55 -2.99 24.61
N PRO A 143 -6.34 -1.92 24.49
CA PRO A 143 -7.58 -1.99 23.74
C PRO A 143 -7.27 -2.28 22.25
N PRO A 144 -8.19 -2.94 21.54
CA PRO A 144 -7.98 -3.30 20.13
C PRO A 144 -7.66 -2.09 19.23
N ALA A 145 -6.90 -2.32 18.15
CA ALA A 145 -6.61 -1.36 17.11
C ALA A 145 -7.89 -0.83 16.43
N ALA A 146 -8.93 -1.67 16.36
CA ALA A 146 -10.25 -1.27 15.86
C ALA A 146 -10.93 -0.19 16.73
N GLU A 147 -10.60 -0.12 18.03
CA GLU A 147 -11.12 0.87 18.96
C GLU A 147 -10.22 2.11 19.06
N THR A 148 -8.90 1.91 19.03
CA THR A 148 -7.93 2.98 19.31
C THR A 148 -7.38 3.66 18.07
N GLY A 149 -7.39 2.97 16.93
CA GLY A 149 -6.66 3.40 15.74
C GLY A 149 -5.16 3.21 15.84
N TRP A 150 -4.63 2.45 16.81
CA TRP A 150 -3.19 2.22 16.96
C TRP A 150 -2.85 0.73 16.87
N LEU A 151 -1.92 0.39 15.98
CA LEU A 151 -1.40 -0.96 15.77
C LEU A 151 0.01 -1.09 16.31
N ALA A 152 0.25 -2.13 17.09
CA ALA A 152 1.57 -2.46 17.64
C ALA A 152 2.09 -3.78 17.06
N ASN A 153 3.40 -3.84 16.82
CA ASN A 153 4.10 -5.08 16.42
C ASN A 153 4.66 -5.89 17.62
N GLY A 154 4.28 -5.52 18.85
CA GLY A 154 4.72 -6.22 20.04
C GLY A 154 4.36 -5.53 21.36
N GLU A 155 5.25 -5.65 22.34
CA GLU A 155 5.06 -5.15 23.70
C GLU A 155 5.93 -3.91 23.97
N ARG A 156 5.26 -2.84 24.41
CA ARG A 156 5.90 -1.59 24.83
C ARG A 156 6.53 -1.76 26.22
N SER A 157 7.64 -1.05 26.46
CA SER A 157 8.20 -0.92 27.81
C SER A 157 7.15 -0.52 28.84
N PRO A 158 7.11 -1.15 30.03
CA PRO A 158 6.23 -0.73 31.12
C PRO A 158 6.46 0.74 31.48
N VAL A 159 5.38 1.51 31.59
CA VAL A 159 5.43 2.87 32.16
C VAL A 159 5.47 2.74 33.68
N ALA A 160 6.46 3.34 34.33
CA ALA A 160 6.54 3.38 35.79
C ALA A 160 5.31 4.12 36.34
N ARG A 161 4.32 3.38 36.84
CA ARG A 161 3.20 3.96 37.60
C ARG A 161 3.68 4.24 39.02
N ALA A 162 3.18 5.33 39.62
CA ALA A 162 3.32 5.54 41.06
C ALA A 162 2.81 4.27 41.77
N PRO A 163 3.60 3.69 42.69
CA PRO A 163 3.22 2.43 43.33
C PRO A 163 1.85 2.61 43.99
N GLN A 164 0.85 1.85 43.53
CA GLN A 164 -0.36 1.67 44.33
C GLN A 164 0.07 1.05 45.66
N ALA A 165 -0.50 1.51 46.77
CA ALA A 165 -0.13 1.02 48.09
C ALA A 165 -0.12 -0.52 48.09
N MET A 166 1.05 -1.12 48.35
CA MET A 166 1.36 -2.57 48.31
C MET A 166 1.82 -3.19 46.97
N GLN A 167 1.98 -2.46 45.86
CA GLN A 167 2.60 -2.98 44.63
C GLN A 167 4.01 -2.41 44.42
N ARG A 168 4.99 -3.28 44.15
CA ARG A 168 6.33 -2.85 43.71
C ARG A 168 6.20 -2.13 42.38
N ALA A 169 6.87 -0.98 42.23
CA ALA A 169 6.98 -0.32 40.94
C ALA A 169 7.52 -1.30 39.90
N ALA A 170 6.86 -1.39 38.75
CA ALA A 170 7.35 -2.21 37.64
C ALA A 170 8.75 -1.71 37.24
N ALA A 171 9.75 -2.59 37.30
CA ALA A 171 11.07 -2.26 36.80
C ALA A 171 10.98 -1.98 35.29
N TRP A 172 11.78 -1.04 34.80
CA TRP A 172 11.88 -0.78 33.37
C TRP A 172 12.33 -2.06 32.64
N GLN A 173 11.68 -2.35 31.51
CA GLN A 173 12.02 -3.44 30.60
C GLN A 173 12.08 -2.89 29.17
N PRO A 174 13.01 -3.37 28.33
CA PRO A 174 13.08 -2.93 26.93
C PRO A 174 11.81 -3.36 26.16
N PRO A 175 11.40 -2.62 25.13
CA PRO A 175 10.27 -3.02 24.32
C PRO A 175 10.64 -4.24 23.44
N ALA A 176 9.66 -5.10 23.18
CA ALA A 176 9.86 -6.38 22.50
C ALA A 176 8.91 -6.51 21.29
N GLU A 177 9.47 -6.63 20.10
CA GLU A 177 8.73 -7.03 18.89
C GLU A 177 8.39 -8.53 18.95
N THR A 178 7.14 -8.89 18.63
CA THR A 178 6.63 -10.27 18.76
C THR A 178 7.38 -11.27 17.88
N ALA A 179 7.74 -10.87 16.66
CA ALA A 179 8.44 -11.72 15.67
C ALA A 179 9.97 -11.50 15.64
N ALA A 180 10.54 -10.84 16.66
CA ALA A 180 11.96 -10.55 16.74
C ALA A 180 12.83 -11.82 16.67
N ARG A 181 13.93 -11.75 15.92
CA ARG A 181 14.93 -12.84 15.87
C ARG A 181 16.12 -12.63 16.81
N ARG A 182 16.91 -11.57 16.55
CA ARG A 182 18.17 -11.28 17.30
C ARG A 182 18.19 -9.88 17.92
N HIS A 183 17.27 -9.02 17.52
CA HIS A 183 17.07 -7.68 18.03
C HIS A 183 15.58 -7.33 17.88
N SER A 184 15.13 -6.33 18.63
CA SER A 184 13.73 -5.87 18.67
C SER A 184 13.65 -4.47 18.07
N VAL A 185 12.73 -4.26 17.12
CA VAL A 185 12.33 -2.91 16.69
C VAL A 185 10.83 -2.78 16.96
N PHE A 186 10.50 -2.18 18.10
CA PHE A 186 9.11 -1.94 18.46
C PHE A 186 8.55 -0.69 17.77
N LEU A 187 7.35 -0.81 17.22
CA LEU A 187 6.61 0.27 16.57
C LEU A 187 5.16 0.30 17.06
N ASP A 188 4.68 1.52 17.32
CA ASP A 188 3.26 1.85 17.37
C ASP A 188 2.93 2.71 16.17
N ALA A 189 2.04 2.23 15.31
CA ALA A 189 1.59 2.90 14.11
C ALA A 189 0.13 3.35 14.25
N GLU A 190 -0.12 4.63 14.03
CA GLU A 190 -1.49 5.14 13.89
C GLU A 190 -2.06 4.67 12.55
N LEU A 191 -3.24 4.04 12.59
CA LEU A 191 -4.04 3.63 11.43
C LEU A 191 -5.04 4.71 11.05
N TRP A 192 -5.63 5.35 12.06
CA TRP A 192 -6.59 6.42 11.91
C TRP A 192 -6.66 7.28 13.18
N SER A 193 -7.15 8.50 13.01
CA SER A 193 -7.54 9.43 14.07
C SER A 193 -8.97 9.92 13.85
N GLU A 194 -9.52 10.66 14.81
CA GLU A 194 -10.79 11.36 14.63
C GLU A 194 -10.52 12.85 14.43
N ASP A 195 -11.16 13.46 13.44
CA ASP A 195 -11.20 14.91 13.31
C ASP A 195 -12.03 15.54 14.46
N PRO A 196 -11.98 16.86 14.67
CA PRO A 196 -12.79 17.52 15.70
C PRO A 196 -14.31 17.31 15.59
N GLY A 197 -14.80 16.85 14.43
CA GLY A 197 -16.19 16.50 14.17
C GLY A 197 -16.50 15.01 14.40
N GLY A 198 -15.55 14.22 14.90
CA GLY A 198 -15.70 12.79 15.14
C GLY A 198 -15.64 11.93 13.87
N ARG A 199 -15.16 12.47 12.74
CA ARG A 199 -14.99 11.69 11.51
C ARG A 199 -13.62 11.03 11.50
N ARG A 200 -13.60 9.76 11.13
CA ARG A 200 -12.36 8.98 10.98
C ARG A 200 -11.51 9.54 9.83
N LEU A 201 -10.26 9.86 10.13
CA LEU A 201 -9.21 10.21 9.18
C LEU A 201 -8.18 9.08 9.16
N TRP A 202 -7.98 8.47 7.99
CA TRP A 202 -6.99 7.42 7.82
C TRP A 202 -5.59 8.01 7.76
N SER A 203 -4.62 7.32 8.35
CA SER A 203 -3.23 7.75 8.31
C SER A 203 -2.59 7.40 6.95
N CYS A 204 -1.58 8.18 6.55
CA CYS A 204 -0.80 7.89 5.35
C CYS A 204 -0.20 6.47 5.32
N PRO A 205 0.45 5.95 6.39
CA PRO A 205 0.97 4.56 6.35
C PRO A 205 -0.15 3.53 6.18
N PHE A 206 -1.37 3.78 6.68
CA PHE A 206 -2.47 2.87 6.46
C PHE A 206 -2.98 2.89 5.02
N LEU A 207 -3.18 4.08 4.44
CA LEU A 207 -3.57 4.21 3.02
C LEU A 207 -2.49 3.66 2.09
N ALA A 208 -1.21 3.85 2.41
CA ALA A 208 -0.09 3.25 1.69
C ALA A 208 -0.10 1.71 1.78
N ALA A 209 -0.48 1.12 2.92
CA ALA A 209 -0.68 -0.33 3.01
C ALA A 209 -1.83 -0.83 2.12
N VAL A 210 -2.97 -0.11 2.10
CA VAL A 210 -4.07 -0.40 1.18
C VAL A 210 -3.61 -0.32 -0.28
N TRP A 211 -2.82 0.69 -0.61
CA TRP A 211 -2.22 0.88 -1.93
C TRP A 211 -1.31 -0.29 -2.34
N GLN A 212 -0.46 -0.77 -1.43
CA GLN A 212 0.37 -1.94 -1.68
C GLN A 212 -0.47 -3.20 -1.93
N LEU A 213 -1.56 -3.43 -1.18
CA LEU A 213 -2.49 -4.54 -1.42
C LEU A 213 -3.13 -4.46 -2.82
N ALA A 214 -3.46 -3.26 -3.28
CA ALA A 214 -3.99 -3.05 -4.63
C ALA A 214 -2.94 -3.37 -5.71
N ARG A 215 -1.72 -2.85 -5.55
CA ARG A 215 -0.59 -3.12 -6.47
C ARG A 215 -0.16 -4.59 -6.47
N LEU A 216 -0.36 -5.32 -5.38
CA LEU A 216 -0.13 -6.76 -5.32
C LEU A 216 -1.28 -7.59 -5.90
N GLY A 217 -2.40 -6.94 -6.29
CA GLY A 217 -3.59 -7.63 -6.78
C GLY A 217 -4.33 -8.41 -5.70
N LEU A 218 -4.13 -8.06 -4.42
CA LEU A 218 -4.66 -8.75 -3.24
C LEU A 218 -5.87 -8.03 -2.62
N LEU A 219 -6.13 -6.78 -3.01
CA LEU A 219 -7.26 -6.01 -2.52
C LEU A 219 -8.58 -6.48 -3.16
N ARG A 220 -9.55 -6.86 -2.32
CA ARG A 220 -10.89 -7.32 -2.74
C ARG A 220 -11.98 -6.74 -1.85
N ALA A 221 -13.10 -6.37 -2.46
CA ALA A 221 -14.35 -6.05 -1.78
C ALA A 221 -15.40 -7.10 -2.19
N ALA A 222 -15.82 -7.95 -1.25
CA ALA A 222 -16.75 -9.05 -1.51
C ALA A 222 -16.35 -9.94 -2.72
N GLY A 223 -15.05 -10.21 -2.87
CA GLY A 223 -14.51 -11.01 -3.99
C GLY A 223 -14.24 -10.22 -5.28
N GLU A 224 -14.70 -8.98 -5.40
CA GLU A 224 -14.47 -8.11 -6.56
C GLU A 224 -13.16 -7.32 -6.43
N PRO A 225 -12.41 -7.09 -7.52
CA PRO A 225 -11.22 -6.25 -7.49
C PRO A 225 -11.60 -4.79 -7.22
N VAL A 226 -10.83 -4.16 -6.35
CA VAL A 226 -10.92 -2.72 -6.06
C VAL A 226 -9.84 -1.99 -6.87
N LEU A 227 -10.03 -0.71 -7.16
CA LEU A 227 -9.11 0.10 -7.98
C LEU A 227 -8.88 -0.49 -9.38
N VAL A 228 -9.95 -0.84 -10.09
CA VAL A 228 -9.86 -1.33 -11.47
C VAL A 228 -9.43 -0.18 -12.40
N PRO A 229 -8.32 -0.31 -13.16
CA PRO A 229 -7.84 0.77 -14.01
C PRO A 229 -8.86 1.15 -15.10
N ARG A 230 -9.16 2.46 -15.22
CA ARG A 230 -9.92 3.01 -16.34
C ARG A 230 -8.98 3.57 -17.39
N ALA A 231 -9.21 3.25 -18.66
CA ALA A 231 -8.40 3.78 -19.75
C ALA A 231 -8.58 5.30 -19.87
N HIS A 232 -7.47 6.03 -19.98
CA HIS A 232 -7.53 7.43 -20.38
C HIS A 232 -7.97 7.52 -21.84
N THR A 233 -8.96 8.37 -22.13
CA THR A 233 -9.57 8.51 -23.45
C THR A 233 -8.81 9.47 -24.38
N GLY A 234 -7.71 10.08 -23.90
CA GLY A 234 -6.95 11.10 -24.64
C GLY A 234 -7.57 12.49 -24.59
N GLY A 235 -8.67 12.67 -23.86
CA GLY A 235 -9.28 13.97 -23.60
C GLY A 235 -8.59 14.74 -22.46
N PRO A 236 -9.04 15.97 -22.16
CA PRO A 236 -8.53 16.73 -21.02
C PRO A 236 -8.83 16.02 -19.69
N PHE A 237 -7.99 16.26 -18.68
CA PHE A 237 -8.27 15.86 -17.31
C PHE A 237 -9.34 16.80 -16.69
N PRO A 238 -10.13 16.31 -15.72
CA PRO A 238 -11.18 17.11 -15.08
C PRO A 238 -10.63 18.21 -14.18
N ASP A 239 -11.46 19.21 -13.91
CA ASP A 239 -11.14 20.32 -13.00
C ASP A 239 -11.31 19.92 -11.52
N ASP A 240 -12.07 18.87 -11.22
CA ASP A 240 -12.24 18.34 -9.86
C ASP A 240 -11.56 16.97 -9.70
N TRP A 241 -10.93 16.75 -8.55
CA TRP A 241 -10.37 15.46 -8.17
C TRP A 241 -11.43 14.37 -8.13
N ASP A 242 -12.64 14.65 -7.66
CA ASP A 242 -13.70 13.66 -7.51
C ASP A 242 -14.22 13.10 -8.84
N ASP A 243 -14.06 13.87 -9.93
CA ASP A 243 -14.36 13.44 -11.29
C ASP A 243 -13.24 12.59 -11.90
N LEU A 244 -12.03 12.63 -11.34
CA LEU A 244 -10.89 11.84 -11.78
C LEU A 244 -11.05 10.38 -11.32
N PRO A 245 -11.00 9.37 -12.24
CA PRO A 245 -11.06 7.98 -11.86
C PRO A 245 -10.00 7.59 -10.83
N ALA A 246 -10.38 6.69 -9.92
CA ALA A 246 -9.52 6.19 -8.84
C ALA A 246 -8.15 5.66 -9.30
N LEU A 247 -8.14 4.95 -10.42
CA LEU A 247 -6.94 4.47 -11.09
C LEU A 247 -7.11 4.65 -12.60
N ILE A 248 -6.19 5.38 -13.22
CA ILE A 248 -6.19 5.66 -14.65
C ILE A 248 -5.05 4.90 -15.30
N ARG A 249 -5.33 4.18 -16.39
CA ARG A 249 -4.32 3.67 -17.31
C ARG A 249 -4.03 4.74 -18.36
N LEU A 250 -2.89 5.41 -18.22
CA LEU A 250 -2.43 6.47 -19.08
C LEU A 250 -1.81 5.92 -20.37
N ASN A 251 -1.06 4.82 -20.26
CA ASN A 251 -0.45 4.16 -21.40
C ASN A 251 -1.30 2.94 -21.85
N PRO A 252 -1.89 2.92 -23.05
CA PRO A 252 -2.70 1.80 -23.51
C PRO A 252 -1.89 0.51 -23.73
N ARG A 253 -0.56 0.61 -23.84
CA ARG A 253 0.36 -0.53 -23.98
C ARG A 253 0.97 -0.97 -22.64
N ALA A 254 0.51 -0.41 -21.53
CA ALA A 254 0.99 -0.77 -20.21
C ALA A 254 0.80 -2.27 -19.93
N ASP A 255 1.83 -2.88 -19.36
CA ASP A 255 1.69 -4.16 -18.67
C ASP A 255 0.69 -4.02 -17.51
N PRO A 256 0.07 -5.11 -17.01
CA PRO A 256 -0.92 -5.03 -15.93
C PRO A 256 -0.47 -4.22 -14.71
N PHE A 257 -1.39 -3.45 -14.14
CA PHE A 257 -1.13 -2.64 -12.93
C PHE A 257 -0.70 -3.49 -11.74
N ALA A 258 -1.51 -4.50 -11.40
CA ALA A 258 -1.21 -5.40 -10.30
C ALA A 258 -0.02 -6.32 -10.67
N ALA A 259 0.76 -6.73 -9.68
CA ALA A 259 1.99 -7.49 -9.88
C ALA A 259 2.28 -8.46 -8.74
N TYR A 260 3.16 -9.44 -9.01
CA TYR A 260 3.64 -10.36 -7.97
C TYR A 260 4.46 -9.68 -6.87
N ARG A 261 5.17 -8.61 -7.24
CA ARG A 261 6.02 -7.81 -6.37
C ARG A 261 5.85 -6.34 -6.69
N THR A 262 6.11 -5.50 -5.70
CA THR A 262 6.16 -4.04 -5.87
C THR A 262 7.54 -3.50 -5.54
N CYS A 263 7.88 -2.37 -6.16
CA CYS A 263 9.03 -1.57 -5.78
C CYS A 263 8.60 -0.10 -5.76
N SER A 264 8.96 0.63 -4.70
CA SER A 264 8.73 2.07 -4.62
C SER A 264 10.06 2.80 -4.48
N VAL A 265 10.29 3.79 -5.35
CA VAL A 265 11.46 4.66 -5.29
C VAL A 265 11.05 5.96 -4.59
N LEU A 266 11.51 6.13 -3.35
CA LEU A 266 10.99 7.17 -2.45
C LEU A 266 12.14 7.97 -1.80
N PRO A 267 11.93 9.25 -1.47
CA PRO A 267 12.84 9.99 -0.60
C PRO A 267 13.00 9.31 0.78
N SER A 268 14.16 9.45 1.41
CA SER A 268 14.48 8.79 2.69
C SER A 268 13.58 9.24 3.85
N ARG A 269 12.93 10.41 3.76
CA ARG A 269 11.94 10.85 4.75
C ARG A 269 10.74 9.89 4.90
N PHE A 270 10.47 9.05 3.90
CA PHE A 270 9.39 8.05 3.95
C PHE A 270 9.78 6.78 4.73
N LEU A 271 11.05 6.61 5.13
CA LEU A 271 11.50 5.41 5.85
C LEU A 271 10.60 5.04 7.06
N PRO A 272 10.20 5.97 7.96
CA PRO A 272 9.32 5.64 9.08
C PRO A 272 7.92 5.21 8.62
N VAL A 273 7.37 5.87 7.58
CA VAL A 273 6.07 5.56 7.00
C VAL A 273 6.09 4.16 6.41
N GLU A 274 7.08 3.83 5.59
CA GLU A 274 7.17 2.53 4.93
C GLU A 274 7.51 1.39 5.89
N HIS A 275 8.17 1.67 7.02
CA HIS A 275 8.30 0.69 8.10
C HIS A 275 6.92 0.37 8.71
N ALA A 276 6.08 1.38 8.96
CA ALA A 276 4.71 1.18 9.41
C ALA A 276 3.88 0.41 8.37
N VAL A 277 4.03 0.70 7.07
CA VAL A 277 3.38 -0.07 5.99
C VAL A 277 3.69 -1.56 6.09
N ARG A 278 4.95 -1.93 6.28
CA ARG A 278 5.35 -3.34 6.43
C ARG A 278 4.68 -4.00 7.64
N VAL A 279 4.67 -3.34 8.79
CA VAL A 279 4.00 -3.83 10.01
C VAL A 279 2.51 -4.03 9.78
N ILE A 280 1.84 -3.06 9.17
CA ILE A 280 0.41 -3.14 8.84
C ILE A 280 0.13 -4.31 7.91
N LEU A 281 0.93 -4.49 6.86
CA LEU A 281 0.76 -5.59 5.90
C LEU A 281 0.98 -6.97 6.52
N ASP A 282 1.98 -7.13 7.40
CA ASP A 282 2.22 -8.38 8.12
C ASP A 282 1.07 -8.73 9.08
N GLN A 283 0.31 -7.73 9.53
CA GLN A 283 -0.84 -7.87 10.40
C GLN A 283 -2.18 -7.72 9.67
N THR A 284 -2.20 -7.76 8.34
CA THR A 284 -3.45 -7.70 7.56
C THR A 284 -3.79 -9.09 7.02
N GLU A 285 -4.98 -9.59 7.35
CA GLU A 285 -5.50 -10.80 6.72
C GLU A 285 -5.91 -10.52 5.27
N VAL A 286 -5.40 -11.33 4.35
CA VAL A 286 -5.66 -11.23 2.92
C VAL A 286 -6.50 -12.41 2.45
N ASP A 287 -7.42 -12.14 1.52
CA ASP A 287 -8.26 -13.15 0.89
C ASP A 287 -7.41 -14.33 0.37
N ARG A 288 -7.62 -15.50 0.96
CA ARG A 288 -6.90 -16.73 0.62
C ARG A 288 -7.04 -17.11 -0.84
N ALA A 289 -8.22 -16.92 -1.44
CA ALA A 289 -8.42 -17.22 -2.85
C ALA A 289 -7.60 -16.27 -3.75
N ALA A 290 -7.40 -15.01 -3.35
CA ALA A 290 -6.50 -14.09 -4.06
C ALA A 290 -5.03 -14.51 -3.92
N LEU A 291 -4.62 -14.97 -2.73
CA LEU A 291 -3.26 -15.51 -2.51
C LEU A 291 -3.00 -16.76 -3.34
N ASP A 292 -3.95 -17.70 -3.39
CA ASP A 292 -3.85 -18.94 -4.17
C ASP A 292 -3.77 -18.64 -5.67
N GLN A 293 -4.57 -17.69 -6.16
CA GLN A 293 -4.49 -17.23 -7.56
C GLN A 293 -3.09 -16.69 -7.92
N VAL A 294 -2.47 -15.92 -7.00
CA VAL A 294 -1.11 -15.41 -7.18
C VAL A 294 -0.10 -16.55 -7.17
N ALA A 295 -0.16 -17.46 -6.19
CA ALA A 295 0.76 -18.59 -6.05
C ALA A 295 0.70 -19.52 -7.28
N ASP A 296 -0.50 -19.88 -7.74
CA ASP A 296 -0.70 -20.73 -8.90
C ASP A 296 -0.15 -20.10 -10.19
N ARG A 297 -0.38 -18.79 -10.39
CA ARG A 297 0.11 -18.11 -11.58
C ARG A 297 1.62 -17.91 -11.54
N SER A 298 2.16 -17.51 -10.39
CA SER A 298 3.60 -17.30 -10.24
C SER A 298 4.38 -18.61 -10.38
N ALA A 299 3.84 -19.74 -9.89
CA ALA A 299 4.41 -21.07 -10.11
C ALA A 299 4.42 -21.47 -11.59
N ARG A 300 3.31 -21.25 -12.32
CA ARG A 300 3.24 -21.50 -13.77
C ARG A 300 4.21 -20.63 -14.57
N GLU A 301 4.46 -19.41 -14.09
CA GLU A 301 5.41 -18.46 -14.70
C GLU A 301 6.83 -18.57 -14.12
N ARG A 302 7.11 -19.57 -13.27
CA ARG A 302 8.40 -19.81 -12.61
C ARG A 302 8.99 -18.56 -11.94
N THR A 303 8.11 -17.72 -11.41
CA THR A 303 8.45 -16.51 -10.69
C THR A 303 8.19 -16.76 -9.21
N PRO A 304 9.23 -16.99 -8.38
CA PRO A 304 9.04 -17.23 -6.96
C PRO A 304 8.53 -15.96 -6.27
N VAL A 305 7.48 -16.12 -5.46
CA VAL A 305 6.86 -15.04 -4.69
C VAL A 305 6.92 -15.40 -3.21
N PRO A 306 7.38 -14.50 -2.33
CA PRO A 306 7.39 -14.74 -0.89
C PRO A 306 5.99 -15.03 -0.35
N ALA A 307 5.92 -15.90 0.66
CA ALA A 307 4.66 -16.21 1.33
C ALA A 307 4.09 -14.98 2.05
N SER A 308 4.90 -14.30 2.86
CA SER A 308 4.52 -13.02 3.50
C SER A 308 4.24 -11.97 2.42
N VAL A 309 3.15 -11.23 2.61
CA VAL A 309 2.75 -10.10 1.76
C VAL A 309 3.74 -8.94 1.91
N ALA A 310 4.21 -8.65 3.13
CA ALA A 310 5.21 -7.60 3.37
C ALA A 310 6.56 -7.92 2.72
N ASP A 311 6.88 -9.19 2.46
CA ASP A 311 8.10 -9.57 1.73
C ASP A 311 7.98 -9.44 0.21
N ARG A 312 6.77 -9.17 -0.32
CA ARG A 312 6.54 -8.92 -1.76
C ARG A 312 6.77 -7.46 -2.14
N ILE A 313 6.84 -6.57 -1.16
CA ILE A 313 7.09 -5.14 -1.35
C ILE A 313 8.57 -4.83 -1.13
N SER A 314 9.09 -3.88 -1.89
CA SER A 314 10.49 -3.45 -1.81
C SER A 314 10.60 -1.94 -2.00
N TYR A 315 11.68 -1.37 -1.49
CA TYR A 315 11.90 0.07 -1.49
C TYR A 315 13.31 0.40 -1.94
N VAL A 316 13.44 1.50 -2.69
CA VAL A 316 14.70 2.18 -2.91
C VAL A 316 14.57 3.57 -2.32
N PHE A 317 15.32 3.83 -1.24
CA PHE A 317 15.37 5.14 -0.61
C PHE A 317 16.57 5.93 -1.15
N TYR A 318 16.31 7.15 -1.61
CA TYR A 318 17.35 8.10 -1.97
C TYR A 318 17.34 9.28 -1.00
N ALA A 319 18.44 10.02 -0.88
CA ALA A 319 18.59 11.07 0.14
C ALA A 319 17.44 12.08 0.11
N GLY A 320 16.87 12.33 -1.06
CA GLY A 320 15.84 13.35 -1.27
C GLY A 320 16.42 14.76 -1.18
N PRO A 321 15.65 15.79 -1.55
CA PRO A 321 15.84 17.13 -1.05
C PRO A 321 15.60 17.19 0.47
#